data_AF-A0A939S3F0-F1
#
_entry.id   AF-A0A939S3F0-F1
#
_cell.length_a   1.000
_cell.length_b   1.000
_cell.length_c   1.000
_cell.angle_alpha   90.00
_cell.angle_beta   90.00
_cell.angle_gamma   90.00
#
_symmetry.space_group_name_H-M   'P 1'
#
loop_
_entity.id
_entity.type
_entity.pdbx_description
1 polymer ?
#
loop_
_entity_poly.entity_id
_entity_poly.type
_entity_poly.pdbx_seq_one_letter_code
_entity_poly.pdbx_strand_id
1 'polypeptide(L)'
;MTDGEQKLLIALVLMVNQHLDEYGDEVDSISVSAGEHAIEALADYGLMEVVNTRFGRWTDAGKQFRRDVAGIRDPQPIDYPGQIRLVGKSDPEAD
;
A
#
# COMPACT_ATOMS: atom_id res chain seq x y z
N MET A 1 7.55 1.08 -18.54
CA MET A 1 6.35 1.83 -18.17
C MET A 1 6.15 2.97 -19.17
N THR A 2 4.98 3.03 -19.79
CA THR A 2 4.57 4.12 -20.68
C THR A 2 3.98 5.29 -19.88
N ASP A 3 3.85 6.47 -20.49
CA ASP A 3 3.18 7.63 -19.87
C ASP A 3 1.74 7.33 -19.45
N GLY A 4 1.04 6.46 -20.20
CA GLY A 4 -0.31 6.03 -19.89
C GLY A 4 -0.36 5.14 -18.66
N GLU A 5 0.52 4.15 -18.58
CA GLU A 5 0.67 3.26 -17.42
C GLU A 5 1.04 4.05 -16.17
N GLN A 6 1.96 5.01 -16.28
CA GLN A 6 2.35 5.85 -15.14
C GLN A 6 1.17 6.67 -14.59
N LYS A 7 0.37 7.30 -15.47
CA LYS A 7 -0.82 8.05 -15.06
C LYS A 7 -1.86 7.17 -14.36
N LEU A 8 -2.06 5.95 -14.85
CA LEU A 8 -2.95 4.98 -14.22
C LEU A 8 -2.46 4.59 -12.83
N LEU A 9 -1.17 4.29 -12.70
CA LEU A 9 -0.58 3.93 -11.40
C LEU A 9 -0.68 5.08 -10.38
N ILE A 10 -0.48 6.33 -10.82
CA ILE A 10 -0.70 7.51 -9.95
C ILE A 10 -2.15 7.56 -9.47
N ALA A 11 -3.12 7.32 -10.34
CA ALA A 11 -4.54 7.35 -9.98
C ALA A 11 -4.88 6.23 -8.96
N LEU A 12 -4.34 5.02 -9.15
CA LEU A 12 -4.53 3.91 -8.22
C LEU A 12 -3.90 4.21 -6.85
N VAL A 13 -2.69 4.75 -6.82
CA VAL A 13 -2.02 5.19 -5.58
C VAL A 13 -2.85 6.24 -4.83
N LEU A 14 -3.40 7.23 -5.54
CA LEU A 14 -4.28 8.23 -4.96
C LEU A 14 -5.58 7.63 -4.40
N MET A 15 -6.16 6.63 -5.09
CA MET A 15 -7.36 5.95 -4.65
C MET A 15 -7.11 5.17 -3.36
N VAL A 16 -6.03 4.36 -3.33
CA VAL A 16 -5.61 3.62 -2.13
C VAL A 16 -5.44 4.57 -0.95
N ASN A 17 -4.69 5.66 -1.13
CA ASN A 17 -4.41 6.61 -0.05
C ASN A 17 -5.66 7.37 0.45
N GLN A 18 -6.67 7.56 -0.39
CA GLN A 18 -7.89 8.31 -0.02
C GLN A 18 -8.96 7.42 0.60
N HIS A 19 -8.99 6.13 0.27
CA HIS A 19 -10.15 5.29 0.53
C HIS A 19 -9.86 4.03 1.34
N LEU A 20 -8.59 3.65 1.51
CA LEU A 20 -8.20 2.45 2.25
C LEU A 20 -7.50 2.82 3.57
N ASP A 21 -7.54 1.90 4.53
CA ASP A 21 -6.87 2.08 5.81
C ASP A 21 -5.43 1.56 5.73
N GLU A 22 -4.47 2.37 6.19
CA GLU A 22 -3.07 1.97 6.33
C GLU A 22 -2.74 1.66 7.79
N TYR A 23 -2.13 0.50 8.04
CA TYR A 23 -1.63 0.08 9.35
C TYR A 23 -0.15 -0.28 9.23
N GLY A 24 0.74 0.68 9.47
CA GLY A 24 2.17 0.49 9.25
C GLY A 24 2.49 0.39 7.76
N ASP A 25 2.98 -0.77 7.32
CA ASP A 25 3.29 -1.06 5.91
C ASP A 25 2.18 -1.83 5.19
N GLU A 26 1.13 -2.25 5.92
CA GLU A 26 -0.02 -2.96 5.38
C GLU A 26 -1.16 -2.01 5.01
N VAL A 27 -1.84 -2.34 3.91
CA VAL A 27 -3.01 -1.64 3.38
C VAL A 27 -4.20 -2.58 3.41
N ASP A 28 -5.27 -2.17 4.06
CA ASP A 28 -6.52 -2.91 4.19
C ASP A 28 -7.54 -2.42 3.15
N SER A 29 -7.95 -3.30 2.22
CA SER A 29 -8.97 -3.01 1.21
C SER A 29 -10.36 -2.77 1.78
N ILE A 30 -10.58 -2.98 3.08
CA ILE A 30 -11.87 -2.96 3.79
C ILE A 30 -12.91 -3.86 3.12
N SER A 31 -12.46 -4.91 2.42
CA SER A 31 -13.29 -5.80 1.60
C SER A 31 -14.08 -5.07 0.50
N VAL A 32 -13.55 -3.95 0.02
CA VAL A 32 -14.08 -3.23 -1.14
C VAL A 32 -13.35 -3.68 -2.40
N SER A 33 -14.10 -4.25 -3.34
CA SER A 33 -13.56 -4.81 -4.59
C SER A 33 -12.66 -3.83 -5.37
N ALA A 34 -12.93 -2.53 -5.34
CA ALA A 34 -12.06 -1.53 -5.99
C ALA A 34 -10.67 -1.42 -5.31
N GLY A 35 -10.60 -1.58 -3.98
CA GLY A 35 -9.36 -1.61 -3.22
C GLY A 35 -8.55 -2.88 -3.49
N GLU A 36 -9.23 -4.02 -3.54
CA GLU A 36 -8.63 -5.32 -3.84
C GLU A 36 -8.00 -5.32 -5.24
N HIS A 37 -8.74 -4.88 -6.26
CA HIS A 37 -8.20 -4.77 -7.62
C HIS A 37 -7.05 -3.76 -7.74
N ALA A 38 -7.05 -2.69 -6.93
CA ALA A 38 -5.94 -1.74 -6.93
C ALA A 38 -4.67 -2.32 -6.31
N ILE A 39 -4.79 -3.11 -5.24
CA ILE A 39 -3.67 -3.85 -4.64
C ILE A 39 -3.09 -4.82 -5.66
N GLU A 40 -3.93 -5.60 -6.34
CA GLU A 40 -3.50 -6.54 -7.39
C GLU A 40 -2.79 -5.81 -8.54
N ALA A 41 -3.40 -4.74 -9.06
CA ALA A 41 -2.81 -3.97 -10.15
C ALA A 41 -1.48 -3.30 -9.77
N LEU A 42 -1.31 -2.85 -8.52
CA LEU A 42 -0.03 -2.30 -8.04
C LEU A 42 1.02 -3.40 -7.84
N ALA A 43 0.59 -4.61 -7.46
CA ALA A 43 1.46 -5.76 -7.30
C ALA A 43 2.01 -6.25 -8.65
N ASP A 44 1.22 -6.22 -9.71
CA ASP A 44 1.67 -6.55 -11.08
C ASP A 44 2.85 -5.68 -11.56
N TYR A 45 3.01 -4.49 -10.98
CA TYR A 45 4.12 -3.56 -11.26
C TYR A 45 5.22 -3.58 -10.18
N GLY A 46 5.14 -4.49 -9.21
CA GLY A 46 6.12 -4.63 -8.12
C GLY A 46 6.09 -3.47 -7.11
N LEU A 47 5.02 -2.68 -7.09
CA LEU A 47 4.85 -1.56 -6.14
C LEU A 47 4.20 -2.04 -4.83
N MET A 48 3.53 -3.17 -4.85
CA MET A 48 2.98 -3.84 -3.69
C MET A 48 3.23 -5.34 -3.72
N GLU A 49 3.11 -5.96 -2.55
CA GLU A 49 2.95 -7.40 -2.40
C GLU A 49 1.51 -7.69 -1.98
N VAL A 50 0.88 -8.69 -2.60
CA VAL A 50 -0.43 -9.19 -2.15
C VAL A 50 -0.21 -10.10 -0.96
N VAL A 51 -0.68 -9.70 0.23
CA VAL A 51 -0.58 -10.50 1.45
C VAL A 51 -1.72 -11.53 1.49
N ASN A 52 -2.93 -11.11 1.11
CA ASN A 52 -4.10 -11.96 0.87
C ASN A 52 -5.14 -11.19 0.05
N THR A 53 -6.37 -11.72 -0.08
CA THR A 53 -7.44 -11.10 -0.89
C THR A 53 -7.86 -9.70 -0.42
N ARG A 54 -7.56 -9.33 0.83
CA ARG A 54 -7.94 -8.05 1.44
C ARG A 54 -6.74 -7.14 1.70
N PHE A 55 -5.57 -7.70 1.95
CA PHE A 55 -4.40 -6.95 2.40
C PHE A 55 -3.28 -6.92 1.37
N GLY A 56 -2.70 -5.74 1.17
CA GLY A 56 -1.47 -5.50 0.43
C GLY A 56 -0.38 -4.91 1.31
N ARG A 57 0.88 -5.01 0.89
CA ARG A 57 2.02 -4.37 1.56
C ARG A 57 2.84 -3.56 0.58
N TRP A 58 3.24 -2.35 0.95
CA TRP A 58 4.08 -1.53 0.10
C TRP A 58 5.51 -2.08 0.00
N THR A 59 6.00 -2.28 -1.23
CA THR A 59 7.44 -2.53 -1.47
C THR A 59 8.23 -1.23 -1.32
N ASP A 60 9.56 -1.32 -1.22
CA ASP A 60 10.41 -0.13 -1.23
C ASP A 60 10.26 0.70 -2.51
N ALA A 61 10.07 0.02 -3.66
CA ALA A 61 9.77 0.67 -4.93
C ALA A 61 8.42 1.40 -4.89
N GLY A 62 7.39 0.79 -4.28
CA GLY A 62 6.08 1.40 -4.07
C GLY A 62 6.13 2.65 -3.18
N LYS A 63 6.86 2.56 -2.06
CA LYS A 63 7.08 3.70 -1.16
C LYS A 63 7.78 4.84 -1.89
N GLN A 64 8.81 4.55 -2.69
CA GLN A 64 9.50 5.57 -3.48
C GLN A 64 8.58 6.19 -4.54
N PHE A 65 7.81 5.36 -5.25
CA PHE A 65 6.87 5.83 -6.26
C PHE A 65 5.79 6.75 -5.67
N ARG A 66 5.23 6.40 -4.51
CA ARG A 66 4.27 7.25 -3.77
C ARG A 66 4.82 8.64 -3.51
N ARG A 67 6.05 8.72 -2.98
CA ARG A 67 6.68 9.99 -2.63
C ARG A 67 7.05 10.83 -3.83
N ASP A 68 7.79 10.24 -4.76
CA ASP A 68 8.49 10.98 -5.80
C ASP A 68 7.61 11.23 -7.03
N VAL A 69 6.71 10.30 -7.34
CA VAL A 69 5.90 10.33 -8.56
C VAL A 69 4.47 10.77 -8.26
N ALA A 70 3.84 10.18 -7.24
CA ALA A 70 2.47 10.53 -6.86
C ALA A 70 2.41 11.75 -5.92
N GLY A 71 3.54 12.21 -5.37
CA GLY A 71 3.60 13.37 -4.48
C GLY A 71 2.92 13.15 -3.12
N ILE A 72 2.63 11.90 -2.75
CA ILE A 72 2.01 11.55 -1.49
C ILE A 72 3.11 11.45 -0.43
N ARG A 73 3.01 12.27 0.61
CA ARG A 73 3.91 12.21 1.76
C ARG A 73 3.55 11.00 2.60
N ASP A 74 4.56 10.31 3.13
CA ASP A 74 4.34 9.20 4.06
C ASP A 74 3.42 9.67 5.21
N PRO A 75 2.40 8.89 5.58
CA PRO A 75 1.58 9.21 6.73
C PRO A 75 2.51 9.43 7.93
N GLN A 76 2.40 10.58 8.58
CA GLN A 76 3.05 10.75 9.88
C GLN A 76 2.43 9.69 10.80
N PRO A 77 3.22 8.92 11.55
CA PRO A 77 2.64 7.97 12.51
C PRO A 77 1.80 8.77 13.49
N ILE A 78 0.48 8.71 13.33
CA ILE A 78 -0.46 9.36 14.23
C ILE A 78 -0.57 8.41 15.41
N ASP A 79 0.15 8.70 16.48
CA ASP A 79 0.19 7.87 17.67
C ASP A 79 -1.14 8.03 18.44
N TYR A 80 -2.20 7.38 17.95
CA TYR A 80 -3.46 7.28 18.67
C TYR A 80 -3.31 6.26 19.80
N PRO A 81 -3.43 6.65 21.08
CA PRO A 81 -3.39 5.70 22.18
C PRO A 81 -4.58 4.73 22.06
N GLY A 82 -4.29 3.45 21.82
CA GLY A 82 -5.28 2.37 21.73
C GLY A 82 -5.56 1.79 20.34
N GLN A 83 -4.86 2.24 19.29
CA GLN A 83 -5.00 1.63 17.97
C GLN A 83 -4.25 0.29 17.89
N ILE A 84 -4.84 -0.70 17.24
CA ILE A 84 -4.19 -1.99 16.94
C ILE A 84 -2.99 -1.69 16.03
N ARG A 85 -1.78 -1.82 16.56
CA ARG A 85 -0.57 -1.83 15.73
C ARG A 85 -0.48 -3.18 15.03
N LEU A 86 -0.92 -3.25 13.78
CA LEU A 86 -0.53 -4.34 12.90
C LEU A 86 0.95 -4.14 12.58
N VAL A 87 1.81 -4.81 13.35
CA VAL A 87 3.22 -4.92 13.05
C VAL A 87 3.31 -6.10 12.09
N GLY A 88 3.58 -5.83 10.81
CA GLY A 88 3.87 -6.89 9.84
C GLY A 88 4.88 -7.85 10.48
N LYS A 89 4.55 -9.15 10.52
CA LYS A 89 5.37 -10.16 11.20
C LYS A 89 6.83 -10.00 10.78
N SER A 90 7.70 -9.65 11.73
CA SER A 90 9.13 -9.84 11.60
C SER A 90 9.39 -11.31 11.26
N ASP A 91 10.29 -11.57 10.31
CA ASP A 91 10.72 -12.92 9.97
C ASP A 91 11.01 -13.74 11.24
N PRO A 92 10.60 -15.02 11.31
CA PRO A 92 10.95 -15.86 12.44
C PRO A 92 12.47 -15.97 12.49
N GLU A 93 13.05 -15.55 13.62
CA GLU A 93 14.46 -15.76 13.93
C GLU A 93 14.82 -17.22 13.65
N ALA A 94 15.81 -17.44 12.79
CA ALA A 94 16.35 -18.75 12.52
C ALA A 94 17.19 -19.19 13.73
N ASP A 95 16.72 -20.22 14.44
CA ASP A 95 17.50 -21.02 15.40
C ASP A 95 18.63 -21.81 14.71
#